data_AF-A0A0D2A0T9-F1
#
_entry.id   AF-A0A0D2A0T9-F1
#
_cell.length_a   1.000
_cell.length_b   1.000
_cell.length_c   1.000
_cell.angle_alpha   90.00
_cell.angle_beta   90.00
_cell.angle_gamma   90.00
#
_symmetry.space_group_name_H-M   'P 1'
#
loop_
_entity.id
_entity.type
_entity.pdbx_description
1 polymer ?
#
loop_
_entity_poly.entity_id
_entity_poly.type
_entity_poly.pdbx_seq_one_letter_code
_entity_poly.pdbx_strand_id
1 'polypeptide(L)'
;MLKSYAVAPVERLPCELIQHIFLLTDMDTNLPRASPLLSRSLLDQYILLKYCERAFARPSNSNQAVNYRERLERRQRQIKAFSMNWMTWSFFSSFLIWWKERSAAADMGHLDPGQFELELSDEKRQLQARRSNLSCPWLPEIVCPLPNKLLRGPFTPEKLAFIRCLLSISNASVDWASKESVRLSTAAKVEAILERNFEAVHLLSRNRRLAKAPNLELVKFAVIEGGCDRSIVFELMTAARQWGLRRWVDVELDAWVAREIAKGNPKARWLRLKLEELRFGNYPDPKTGDYAGDGLMVKRTTQVETNAIQEL
;
A
#
# COMPACT_ATOMS: atom_id res chain seq x y z
N MET A 1 -46.26 0.91 -4.83
CA MET A 1 -46.41 -0.11 -3.77
C MET A 1 -45.03 -0.59 -3.33
N LEU A 2 -44.57 -0.17 -2.16
CA LEU A 2 -43.35 -0.72 -1.54
C LEU A 2 -43.73 -2.04 -0.87
N LYS A 3 -43.10 -3.15 -1.30
CA LYS A 3 -43.27 -4.45 -0.63
C LYS A 3 -42.74 -4.34 0.79
N SER A 4 -43.63 -4.46 1.78
CA SER A 4 -43.26 -4.69 3.18
C SER A 4 -42.58 -6.06 3.27
N TYR A 5 -41.26 -6.07 3.40
CA TYR A 5 -40.52 -7.30 3.70
C TYR A 5 -40.82 -7.70 5.15
N ALA A 6 -41.26 -8.94 5.36
CA ALA A 6 -41.46 -9.47 6.70
C ALA A 6 -40.12 -9.52 7.44
N VAL A 7 -39.96 -8.65 8.42
CA VAL A 7 -38.75 -8.52 9.25
C VAL A 7 -38.59 -9.79 10.09
N ALA A 8 -37.44 -10.43 9.99
CA ALA A 8 -37.11 -11.65 10.72
C ALA A 8 -37.10 -11.37 12.24
N PRO A 9 -37.40 -12.36 13.11
CA PRO A 9 -37.44 -12.14 14.56
C PRO A 9 -36.15 -11.54 15.13
N VAL A 10 -34.99 -11.96 14.61
CA VAL A 10 -33.66 -11.45 15.02
C VAL A 10 -33.45 -9.98 14.67
N GLU A 11 -34.07 -9.50 13.59
CA GLU A 11 -33.96 -8.10 13.15
C GLU A 11 -34.85 -7.15 13.98
N ARG A 12 -35.79 -7.69 14.77
CA ARG A 12 -36.64 -6.92 15.68
C ARG A 12 -36.00 -6.70 17.04
N LEU A 13 -34.87 -7.35 17.31
CA LEU A 13 -34.16 -7.19 18.56
C LEU A 13 -33.57 -5.78 18.65
N PRO A 14 -33.49 -5.22 19.88
CA PRO A 14 -32.70 -4.01 20.13
C PRO A 14 -31.24 -4.17 19.65
N CYS A 15 -30.64 -3.06 19.26
CA CYS A 15 -29.28 -3.01 18.73
C CYS A 15 -28.28 -3.68 19.68
N GLU A 16 -28.42 -3.45 20.97
CA GLU A 16 -27.57 -3.95 22.04
C GLU A 16 -27.59 -5.48 22.11
N LEU A 17 -28.76 -6.10 21.89
CA LEU A 17 -28.88 -7.56 21.87
C LEU A 17 -28.27 -8.15 20.59
N ILE A 18 -28.45 -7.50 19.43
CA ILE A 18 -27.82 -7.91 18.17
C ILE A 18 -26.29 -7.86 18.31
N GLN A 19 -25.77 -6.77 18.87
CA GLN A 19 -24.35 -6.59 19.15
C GLN A 19 -23.82 -7.63 20.13
N HIS A 20 -24.56 -7.93 21.20
CA HIS A 20 -24.18 -8.94 22.17
C HIS A 20 -24.15 -10.36 21.55
N ILE A 21 -25.16 -10.72 20.77
CA ILE A 21 -25.21 -11.99 20.01
C ILE A 21 -24.02 -12.08 19.05
N PHE A 22 -23.67 -10.98 18.37
CA PHE A 22 -22.51 -10.95 17.49
C PHE A 22 -21.20 -11.21 18.24
N LEU A 23 -21.02 -10.64 19.44
CA LEU A 23 -19.85 -10.90 20.27
C LEU A 23 -19.81 -12.36 20.78
N LEU A 24 -20.96 -12.95 21.13
CA LEU A 24 -21.07 -14.34 21.57
C LEU A 24 -20.83 -15.36 20.45
N THR A 25 -21.10 -15.00 19.20
CA THR A 25 -20.91 -15.85 18.02
C THR A 25 -19.53 -15.72 17.41
N ASP A 26 -18.52 -15.36 18.20
CA ASP A 26 -17.14 -15.11 17.76
C ASP A 26 -17.04 -14.09 16.62
N MET A 27 -18.02 -13.18 16.53
CA MET A 27 -18.12 -12.13 15.52
C MET A 27 -18.14 -12.68 14.08
N ASP A 28 -18.97 -13.69 13.84
CA ASP A 28 -19.17 -14.24 12.51
C ASP A 28 -19.78 -13.20 11.55
N THR A 29 -18.98 -12.80 10.56
CA THR A 29 -19.40 -11.84 9.54
C THR A 29 -20.52 -12.34 8.62
N ASN A 30 -20.96 -13.60 8.73
CA ASN A 30 -22.18 -14.04 8.03
C ASN A 30 -23.42 -13.34 8.58
N LEU A 31 -23.43 -12.95 9.87
CA LEU A 31 -24.54 -12.25 10.50
C LEU A 31 -24.83 -10.88 9.88
N PRO A 32 -23.86 -9.95 9.72
CA PRO A 32 -24.08 -8.69 9.00
C PRO A 32 -24.33 -8.90 7.50
N ARG A 33 -23.94 -10.04 6.91
CA ARG A 33 -24.22 -10.35 5.49
C ARG A 33 -25.64 -10.88 5.28
N ALA A 34 -26.26 -11.46 6.29
CA ALA A 34 -27.60 -12.02 6.20
C ALA A 34 -28.68 -10.93 6.03
N SER A 35 -28.45 -9.73 6.57
CA SER A 35 -29.42 -8.64 6.50
C SER A 35 -28.77 -7.24 6.56
N PRO A 36 -29.25 -6.28 5.75
CA PRO A 36 -28.85 -4.87 5.86
C PRO A 36 -29.18 -4.25 7.22
N LEU A 37 -30.27 -4.67 7.87
CA LEU A 37 -30.66 -4.14 9.18
C LEU A 37 -29.67 -4.58 10.26
N LEU A 38 -29.31 -5.87 10.26
CA LEU A 38 -28.28 -6.40 11.16
C LEU A 38 -26.91 -5.76 10.89
N SER A 39 -26.56 -5.57 9.62
CA SER A 39 -25.33 -4.87 9.23
C SER A 39 -25.26 -3.48 9.85
N ARG A 40 -26.34 -2.70 9.76
CA ARG A 40 -26.39 -1.34 10.30
C ARG A 40 -26.21 -1.31 11.82
N SER A 41 -26.83 -2.24 12.55
CA SER A 41 -26.66 -2.37 14.01
C SER A 41 -25.23 -2.74 14.43
N LEU A 42 -24.51 -3.45 13.56
CA LEU A 42 -23.14 -3.95 13.82
C LEU A 42 -22.04 -3.03 13.31
N LEU A 43 -22.36 -1.98 12.54
CA LEU A 43 -21.41 -0.95 12.09
C LEU A 43 -21.10 0.10 13.17
N ASP A 44 -21.43 -0.19 14.42
CA ASP A 44 -21.10 0.65 15.56
C ASP A 44 -19.58 0.66 15.84
N GLN A 45 -19.04 1.82 16.24
CA GLN A 45 -17.61 2.00 16.43
C GLN A 45 -17.05 1.04 17.48
N TYR A 46 -17.77 0.81 18.59
CA TYR A 46 -17.34 -0.11 19.64
C TYR A 46 -17.21 -1.54 19.11
N ILE A 47 -18.18 -1.99 18.30
CA ILE A 47 -18.18 -3.33 17.73
C ILE A 47 -17.05 -3.51 16.72
N LEU A 48 -16.79 -2.51 15.87
CA LEU A 48 -15.68 -2.56 14.93
C LEU A 48 -14.32 -2.58 15.64
N LEU A 49 -14.16 -1.82 16.73
CA LEU A 49 -12.94 -1.85 17.56
C LEU A 49 -12.76 -3.23 18.21
N LYS A 50 -13.82 -3.84 18.75
CA LYS A 50 -13.79 -5.22 19.31
C LYS A 50 -13.48 -6.28 18.25
N TYR A 51 -14.00 -6.11 17.05
CA TYR A 51 -13.67 -6.97 15.92
C TYR A 51 -12.18 -6.88 15.57
N CYS A 52 -11.62 -5.66 15.53
CA CYS A 52 -10.20 -5.44 15.26
C CYS A 52 -9.31 -5.96 16.39
N GLU A 53 -9.70 -5.72 17.66
CA GLU A 53 -9.04 -6.29 18.84
C GLU A 53 -8.92 -7.80 18.68
N ARG A 54 -10.01 -8.50 18.38
CA ARG A 54 -9.96 -9.95 18.19
C ARG A 54 -9.16 -10.38 16.97
N ALA A 55 -9.23 -9.65 15.85
CA ALA A 55 -8.55 -10.00 14.61
C ALA A 55 -7.02 -9.80 14.69
N PHE A 56 -6.57 -8.79 15.43
CA PHE A 56 -5.16 -8.37 15.49
C PHE A 56 -4.48 -8.66 16.83
N ALA A 57 -5.20 -9.02 17.89
CA ALA A 57 -4.62 -9.34 19.19
C ALA A 57 -3.70 -10.57 19.16
N ARG A 58 -2.69 -10.50 20.04
CA ARG A 58 -1.76 -11.58 20.35
C ARG A 58 -2.43 -12.68 21.18
N PRO A 59 -2.17 -13.97 20.90
CA PRO A 59 -2.60 -15.05 21.78
C PRO A 59 -1.99 -14.85 23.18
N SER A 60 -2.81 -14.94 24.22
CA SER A 60 -2.39 -14.70 25.62
C SER A 60 -1.32 -15.67 26.14
N ASN A 61 -1.06 -16.78 25.44
CA ASN A 61 -0.14 -17.82 25.86
C ASN A 61 1.11 -17.84 24.98
N SER A 62 2.04 -16.90 25.19
CA SER A 62 3.28 -16.76 24.42
C SER A 62 4.34 -17.85 24.67
N ASN A 63 4.05 -18.86 25.51
CA ASN A 63 5.02 -19.89 25.91
C ASN A 63 4.74 -21.30 25.35
N GLN A 64 3.68 -21.48 24.55
CA GLN A 64 3.45 -22.73 23.83
C GLN A 64 3.54 -22.47 22.33
N ALA A 65 4.19 -23.39 21.61
CA ALA A 65 4.26 -23.39 20.16
C ALA A 65 2.86 -23.12 19.58
N VAL A 66 2.62 -21.89 19.11
CA VAL A 66 1.32 -21.48 18.59
C VAL A 66 0.93 -22.49 17.52
N ASN A 67 -0.15 -23.23 17.77
CA ASN A 67 -0.59 -24.29 16.89
C ASN A 67 -0.73 -23.71 15.48
N TYR A 68 -0.21 -24.44 14.48
CA TYR A 68 -0.32 -24.03 13.08
C TYR A 68 -1.75 -23.62 12.69
N ARG A 69 -2.75 -24.32 13.23
CA ARG A 69 -4.17 -24.00 13.04
C ARG A 69 -4.55 -22.60 13.53
N GLU A 70 -4.12 -22.21 14.73
CA GLU A 70 -4.44 -20.90 15.30
C GLU A 70 -3.80 -19.76 14.49
N ARG A 71 -2.58 -19.98 13.98
CA ARG A 71 -1.92 -19.02 13.07
C ARG A 71 -2.69 -18.85 11.77
N LEU A 72 -3.22 -19.93 11.20
CA LEU A 72 -4.05 -19.89 10.00
C LEU A 72 -5.37 -19.17 10.25
N GLU A 73 -6.09 -19.50 11.32
CA GLU A 73 -7.36 -18.88 11.68
C GLU A 73 -7.18 -17.37 11.94
N ARG A 74 -6.09 -16.97 12.60
CA ARG A 74 -5.73 -15.56 12.76
C ARG A 74 -5.47 -14.88 11.42
N ARG A 75 -4.64 -15.49 10.56
CA ARG A 75 -4.37 -14.95 9.21
C ARG A 75 -5.66 -14.75 8.42
N GLN A 76 -6.59 -15.72 8.49
CA GLN A 76 -7.89 -15.62 7.84
C GLN A 76 -8.75 -14.48 8.40
N ARG A 77 -8.80 -14.30 9.73
CA ARG A 77 -9.52 -13.18 10.36
C ARG A 77 -8.95 -11.82 9.95
N GLN A 78 -7.63 -11.68 9.87
CA GLN A 78 -6.97 -10.46 9.40
C GLN A 78 -7.26 -10.17 7.92
N ILE A 79 -7.15 -11.18 7.05
CA ILE A 79 -7.52 -11.06 5.62
C ILE A 79 -8.97 -10.58 5.51
N LYS A 80 -9.87 -11.20 6.27
CA LYS A 80 -11.29 -10.85 6.31
C LYS A 80 -11.49 -9.41 6.75
N ALA A 81 -10.90 -9.01 7.88
CA ALA A 81 -10.97 -7.65 8.41
C ALA A 81 -10.55 -6.61 7.37
N PHE A 82 -9.40 -6.79 6.74
CA PHE A 82 -8.93 -5.84 5.75
C PHE A 82 -9.70 -5.88 4.43
N SER A 83 -10.32 -7.00 4.07
CA SER A 83 -11.16 -7.10 2.87
C SER A 83 -12.49 -6.35 3.00
N MET A 84 -12.95 -6.06 4.23
CA MET A 84 -14.22 -5.39 4.47
C MET A 84 -14.20 -3.92 4.04
N ASN A 85 -15.33 -3.44 3.53
CA ASN A 85 -15.47 -2.06 3.03
C ASN A 85 -15.31 -1.00 4.12
N TRP A 86 -15.74 -1.29 5.35
CA TRP A 86 -15.61 -0.36 6.49
C TRP A 86 -14.16 -0.17 6.97
N MET A 87 -13.24 -1.08 6.60
CA MET A 87 -11.82 -0.95 6.97
C MET A 87 -11.12 0.05 6.04
N THR A 88 -11.32 1.34 6.31
CA THR A 88 -10.69 2.47 5.61
C THR A 88 -9.40 2.88 6.30
N TRP A 89 -8.63 3.78 5.66
CA TRP A 89 -7.47 4.40 6.31
C TRP A 89 -7.87 5.15 7.58
N SER A 90 -8.90 5.99 7.50
CA SER A 90 -9.39 6.79 8.63
C SER A 90 -9.77 5.93 9.84
N PHE A 91 -10.53 4.85 9.62
CA PHE A 91 -10.86 3.92 10.68
C PHE A 91 -9.61 3.22 11.22
N PHE A 92 -8.76 2.70 10.33
CA PHE A 92 -7.58 1.95 10.73
C PHE A 92 -6.59 2.82 11.52
N SER A 93 -6.38 4.07 11.12
CA SER A 93 -5.55 5.03 11.87
C SER A 93 -6.14 5.32 13.25
N SER A 94 -7.46 5.52 13.35
CA SER A 94 -8.12 5.70 14.65
C SER A 94 -8.02 4.46 15.53
N PHE A 95 -8.14 3.26 14.94
CA PHE A 95 -7.91 2.00 15.65
C PHE A 95 -6.48 1.89 16.17
N LEU A 96 -5.47 2.25 15.38
CA LEU A 96 -4.08 2.24 15.82
C LEU A 96 -3.83 3.21 16.98
N ILE A 97 -4.41 4.41 16.94
CA ILE A 97 -4.33 5.40 18.02
C ILE A 97 -5.02 4.86 19.28
N TRP A 98 -6.26 4.39 19.15
CA TRP A 98 -7.02 3.79 20.25
C TRP A 98 -6.27 2.62 20.90
N TRP A 99 -5.67 1.75 20.07
CA TRP A 99 -4.88 0.62 20.54
C TRP A 99 -3.62 1.05 21.29
N LYS A 100 -2.95 2.11 20.80
CA LYS A 100 -1.79 2.70 21.47
C LYS A 100 -2.17 3.24 22.84
N GLU A 101 -3.24 4.03 22.93
CA GLU A 101 -3.72 4.61 24.21
C GLU A 101 -4.08 3.51 25.21
N ARG A 102 -4.77 2.46 24.75
CA ARG A 102 -5.12 1.31 25.59
C ARG A 102 -3.90 0.50 26.04
N SER A 103 -2.89 0.36 25.18
CA SER A 103 -1.66 -0.37 25.51
C SER A 103 -0.75 0.46 26.44
N ALA A 104 -0.67 1.77 26.23
CA ALA A 104 0.06 2.70 27.11
C ALA A 104 -0.61 2.88 28.48
N ALA A 105 -1.92 2.67 28.58
CA ALA A 105 -2.60 2.58 29.88
C ALA A 105 -2.28 1.26 30.62
N ALA A 106 -1.87 0.22 29.89
CA ALA A 106 -1.46 -1.06 30.47
C ALA A 106 0.05 -1.10 30.82
N ASP A 107 0.89 -0.38 30.07
CA ASP A 107 2.31 -0.16 30.33
C ASP A 107 2.54 1.30 30.77
N MET A 108 2.68 1.56 32.07
CA MET A 108 3.08 2.86 32.62
C MET A 108 4.47 3.27 32.08
N GLY A 109 4.51 3.98 30.95
CA GLY A 109 5.71 4.53 30.33
C GLY A 109 5.35 5.54 29.22
N HIS A 110 5.56 6.83 29.50
CA HIS A 110 5.24 7.95 28.62
C HIS A 110 5.84 7.82 27.21
N LEU A 111 5.01 7.98 26.17
CA LEU A 111 5.45 8.25 24.80
C LEU A 111 4.74 9.50 24.26
N ASP A 112 5.57 10.46 23.84
CA ASP A 112 5.23 11.82 23.44
C ASP A 112 4.27 11.86 22.21
N PRO A 113 3.19 12.66 22.21
CA PRO A 113 2.23 12.76 21.10
C PRO A 113 2.81 13.33 19.80
N GLY A 114 3.99 13.97 19.83
CA GLY A 114 4.60 14.64 18.68
C GLY A 114 5.21 13.74 17.59
N GLN A 115 5.23 12.41 17.75
CA GLN A 115 5.90 11.50 16.80
C GLN A 115 5.04 11.07 15.59
N PHE A 116 3.81 11.56 15.46
CA PHE A 116 2.89 11.19 14.37
C PHE A 116 2.65 12.28 13.32
N GLU A 117 3.38 13.39 13.36
CA GLU A 117 3.45 14.28 12.19
C GLU A 117 4.21 13.55 11.08
N LEU A 118 3.45 13.03 10.12
CA LEU A 118 3.91 12.38 8.89
C LEU A 118 4.55 13.43 7.97
N GLU A 119 5.69 13.99 8.38
CA GLU A 119 6.53 14.78 7.47
C GLU A 119 7.27 13.84 6.51
N LEU A 120 6.94 14.01 5.23
CA LEU A 120 7.51 13.32 4.08
C LEU A 120 8.96 13.75 3.84
N SER A 121 9.93 13.31 4.66
CA SER A 121 11.33 13.24 4.25
C SER A 121 12.19 12.30 5.10
N ASP A 122 13.14 11.65 4.44
CA ASP A 122 14.23 10.79 4.94
C ASP A 122 13.91 9.37 5.46
N GLU A 123 13.74 8.45 4.49
CA GLU A 123 13.22 7.10 4.70
C GLU A 123 14.19 6.08 5.35
N LYS A 124 15.52 6.25 5.38
CA LYS A 124 16.44 5.19 5.90
C LYS A 124 16.93 5.33 7.34
N ARG A 125 17.34 6.52 7.80
CA ARG A 125 17.58 6.75 9.24
C ARG A 125 16.29 6.57 10.02
N GLN A 126 15.18 6.97 9.42
CA GLN A 126 13.88 6.66 9.96
C GLN A 126 13.53 5.19 9.84
N LEU A 127 13.79 4.38 8.80
CA LEU A 127 13.35 2.96 8.84
C LEU A 127 13.98 2.13 9.99
N GLN A 128 15.27 2.36 10.28
CA GLN A 128 15.98 1.67 11.37
C GLN A 128 15.60 2.26 12.73
N ALA A 129 15.43 3.60 12.81
CA ALA A 129 14.84 4.26 13.97
C ALA A 129 13.31 4.03 14.11
N ARG A 130 12.61 3.59 13.07
CA ARG A 130 11.15 3.32 13.01
C ARG A 130 10.89 1.90 13.48
N ARG A 131 11.81 0.95 13.24
CA ARG A 131 11.77 -0.34 13.94
C ARG A 131 11.97 -0.19 15.44
N SER A 132 12.69 0.83 15.90
CA SER A 132 12.90 1.11 17.32
C SER A 132 11.89 2.10 17.93
N ASN A 133 11.40 3.10 17.19
CA ASN A 133 10.48 4.15 17.69
C ASN A 133 9.00 3.90 17.32
N LEU A 134 8.72 3.13 16.26
CA LEU A 134 7.49 2.34 16.12
C LEU A 134 7.78 0.87 16.48
N SER A 135 8.67 0.65 17.45
CA SER A 135 8.57 -0.55 18.28
C SER A 135 7.27 -0.42 19.06
N CYS A 136 6.16 -0.70 18.38
CA CYS A 136 4.96 -1.18 18.99
C CYS A 136 5.22 -2.69 19.13
N PRO A 137 5.81 -3.19 20.24
CA PRO A 137 6.07 -4.61 20.43
C PRO A 137 4.83 -5.50 20.22
N TRP A 138 3.64 -4.90 20.21
CA TRP A 138 2.34 -5.53 19.97
C TRP A 138 1.86 -5.56 18.50
N LEU A 139 2.41 -4.74 17.58
CA LEU A 139 2.01 -4.73 16.16
C LEU A 139 2.66 -5.76 15.19
N PRO A 140 3.76 -6.49 15.50
CA PRO A 140 4.39 -7.40 14.56
C PRO A 140 3.54 -8.61 14.14
N GLU A 141 2.29 -8.72 14.61
CA GLU A 141 1.45 -9.90 14.40
C GLU A 141 0.45 -9.76 13.24
N ILE A 142 0.51 -8.69 12.46
CA ILE A 142 -0.19 -8.64 11.17
C ILE A 142 0.56 -9.55 10.18
N VAL A 143 0.00 -10.74 9.91
CA VAL A 143 0.58 -11.79 9.06
C VAL A 143 -0.26 -12.02 7.79
N CYS A 144 -1.11 -11.08 7.43
CA CYS A 144 -1.93 -11.18 6.22
C CYS A 144 -1.24 -10.56 4.99
N PRO A 145 -1.56 -11.06 3.77
CA PRO A 145 -1.18 -10.39 2.53
C PRO A 145 -1.86 -9.03 2.40
N LEU A 146 -1.34 -8.21 1.50
CA LEU A 146 -1.92 -6.91 1.20
C LEU A 146 -3.33 -7.08 0.60
N PRO A 147 -4.33 -6.34 1.07
CA PRO A 147 -5.71 -6.44 0.57
C PRO A 147 -5.80 -6.02 -0.91
N ASN A 148 -6.52 -6.81 -1.71
CA ASN A 148 -6.72 -6.54 -3.15
C ASN A 148 -7.32 -5.15 -3.43
N LYS A 149 -8.18 -4.63 -2.53
CA LYS A 149 -8.78 -3.29 -2.66
C LYS A 149 -7.76 -2.14 -2.60
N LEU A 150 -6.59 -2.37 -2.01
CA LEU A 150 -5.49 -1.40 -1.97
C LEU A 150 -4.61 -1.47 -3.23
N LEU A 151 -4.74 -2.53 -4.04
CA LEU A 151 -4.00 -2.73 -5.28
C LEU A 151 -4.74 -2.23 -6.53
N ARG A 152 -5.92 -1.61 -6.37
CA ARG A 152 -6.70 -1.05 -7.48
C ARG A 152 -6.75 0.46 -7.35
N GLY A 153 -6.75 1.18 -8.47
CA GLY A 153 -7.05 2.61 -8.54
C GLY A 153 -8.49 2.92 -8.10
N PRO A 154 -8.82 4.20 -7.84
CA PRO A 154 -7.91 5.34 -7.81
C PRO A 154 -6.97 5.34 -6.60
N PHE A 155 -5.75 5.82 -6.79
CA PHE A 155 -4.71 5.90 -5.73
C PHE A 155 -4.79 7.22 -4.94
N THR A 156 -5.80 7.33 -4.08
CA THR A 156 -5.95 8.51 -3.22
C THR A 156 -4.81 8.62 -2.18
N PRO A 157 -4.51 9.83 -1.67
CA PRO A 157 -3.52 10.02 -0.61
C PRO A 157 -3.77 9.14 0.63
N GLU A 158 -5.02 8.98 1.03
CA GLU A 158 -5.41 8.09 2.13
C GLU A 158 -5.09 6.62 1.85
N LYS A 159 -5.34 6.14 0.62
CA LYS A 159 -5.00 4.77 0.23
C LYS A 159 -3.48 4.57 0.25
N LEU A 160 -2.71 5.54 -0.24
CA LEU A 160 -1.25 5.49 -0.22
C LEU A 160 -0.70 5.52 1.22
N ALA A 161 -1.28 6.33 2.10
CA ALA A 161 -0.95 6.36 3.53
C ALA A 161 -1.23 4.99 4.17
N PHE A 162 -2.36 4.37 3.84
CA PHE A 162 -2.70 3.03 4.33
C PHE A 162 -1.68 1.98 3.89
N ILE A 163 -1.31 1.95 2.60
CA ILE A 163 -0.31 1.02 2.09
C ILE A 163 1.05 1.25 2.78
N ARG A 164 1.50 2.50 2.89
CA ARG A 164 2.77 2.86 3.56
C ARG A 164 2.77 2.43 5.02
N CYS A 165 1.66 2.64 5.73
CA CYS A 165 1.50 2.20 7.11
C CYS A 165 1.65 0.67 7.21
N LEU A 166 0.87 -0.10 6.43
CA LEU A 166 0.96 -1.56 6.42
C LEU A 166 2.35 -2.08 6.07
N LEU A 167 3.04 -1.45 5.12
CA LEU A 167 4.43 -1.80 4.78
C LEU A 167 5.40 -1.53 5.92
N SER A 168 5.18 -0.47 6.68
CA SER A 168 6.06 -0.04 7.79
C SER A 168 5.87 -0.89 9.03
N ILE A 169 4.64 -1.30 9.33
CA ILE A 169 4.28 -1.95 10.59
C ILE A 169 4.13 -3.46 10.50
N SER A 170 4.09 -4.02 9.30
CA SER A 170 3.87 -5.46 9.07
C SER A 170 4.76 -5.99 7.95
N ASN A 171 4.76 -7.31 7.76
CA ASN A 171 5.36 -7.98 6.61
C ASN A 171 4.36 -8.22 5.46
N ALA A 172 3.23 -7.50 5.44
CA ALA A 172 2.23 -7.61 4.37
C ALA A 172 2.85 -7.46 2.97
N SER A 173 2.56 -8.40 2.09
CA SER A 173 3.00 -8.38 0.69
C SER A 173 1.87 -8.85 -0.20
N VAL A 174 1.95 -8.57 -1.50
CA VAL A 174 1.04 -9.16 -2.48
C VAL A 174 1.05 -10.68 -2.29
N ASP A 175 -0.14 -11.28 -2.31
CA ASP A 175 -0.25 -12.73 -2.35
C ASP A 175 0.19 -13.24 -3.72
N TRP A 176 1.47 -13.57 -3.86
CA TRP A 176 2.06 -14.05 -5.12
C TRP A 176 1.54 -15.42 -5.54
N ALA A 177 0.91 -16.19 -4.65
CA ALA A 177 0.27 -17.45 -4.99
C ALA A 177 -1.10 -17.21 -5.67
N SER A 178 -1.76 -16.09 -5.37
CA SER A 178 -3.03 -15.72 -5.98
C SER A 178 -2.82 -15.09 -7.36
N LYS A 179 -3.27 -15.79 -8.41
CA LYS A 179 -3.28 -15.25 -9.78
C LYS A 179 -4.01 -13.91 -9.88
N GLU A 180 -5.07 -13.72 -9.08
CA GLU A 180 -5.80 -12.46 -9.05
C GLU A 180 -4.93 -11.34 -8.47
N SER A 181 -4.32 -11.54 -7.30
CA SER A 181 -3.50 -10.51 -6.65
C SER A 181 -2.28 -10.13 -7.49
N VAL A 182 -1.68 -11.09 -8.21
CA VAL A 182 -0.59 -10.82 -9.16
C VAL A 182 -1.07 -9.98 -10.35
N ARG A 183 -2.24 -10.28 -10.92
CA ARG A 183 -2.84 -9.47 -11.99
C ARG A 183 -3.13 -8.06 -11.51
N LEU A 184 -3.72 -7.90 -10.33
CA LEU A 184 -4.03 -6.59 -9.74
C LEU A 184 -2.76 -5.79 -9.47
N SER A 185 -1.73 -6.41 -8.91
CA SER A 185 -0.42 -5.76 -8.69
C SER A 185 0.23 -5.26 -9.99
N THR A 186 0.07 -6.01 -11.09
CA THR A 186 0.58 -5.60 -12.41
C THR A 186 -0.24 -4.45 -12.99
N ALA A 187 -1.57 -4.54 -12.90
CA ALA A 187 -2.49 -3.49 -13.34
C ALA A 187 -2.33 -2.19 -12.53
N ALA A 188 -2.05 -2.28 -11.23
CA ALA A 188 -1.86 -1.15 -10.32
C ALA A 188 -0.85 -0.12 -10.85
N LYS A 189 0.26 -0.58 -11.44
CA LYS A 189 1.28 0.30 -12.01
C LYS A 189 0.79 1.01 -13.25
N VAL A 190 0.11 0.26 -14.13
CA VAL A 190 -0.49 0.79 -15.36
C VAL A 190 -1.53 1.85 -15.02
N GLU A 191 -2.43 1.55 -14.08
CA GLU A 191 -3.45 2.49 -13.57
C GLU A 191 -2.80 3.73 -12.95
N ALA A 192 -1.77 3.57 -12.09
CA ALA A 192 -1.06 4.70 -11.50
C ALA A 192 -0.37 5.61 -12.52
N ILE A 193 0.15 5.05 -13.61
CA ILE A 193 0.74 5.81 -14.73
C ILE A 193 -0.35 6.58 -15.47
N LEU A 194 -1.48 5.94 -15.79
CA LEU A 194 -2.60 6.57 -16.49
C LEU A 194 -3.25 7.68 -15.66
N GLU A 195 -3.34 7.50 -14.34
CA GLU A 195 -3.78 8.51 -13.38
C GLU A 195 -2.78 9.67 -13.19
N ARG A 196 -1.59 9.58 -13.79
CA ARG A 196 -0.46 10.52 -13.59
C ARG A 196 -0.11 10.73 -12.11
N ASN A 197 -0.24 9.67 -11.31
CA ASN A 197 0.00 9.72 -9.88
C ASN A 197 1.45 9.30 -9.57
N PHE A 198 2.34 10.30 -9.51
CA PHE A 198 3.76 10.10 -9.21
C PHE A 198 3.99 9.33 -7.90
N GLU A 199 3.24 9.65 -6.84
CA GLU A 199 3.40 9.00 -5.53
C GLU A 199 3.08 7.51 -5.56
N ALA A 200 2.01 7.14 -6.27
CA ALA A 200 1.64 5.75 -6.46
C ALA A 200 2.69 5.00 -7.28
N VAL A 201 3.17 5.59 -8.39
CA VAL A 201 4.22 4.98 -9.22
C VAL A 201 5.51 4.77 -8.44
N HIS A 202 5.95 5.78 -7.69
CA HIS A 202 7.15 5.71 -6.86
C HIS A 202 7.02 4.60 -5.80
N LEU A 203 5.90 4.57 -5.06
CA LEU A 203 5.65 3.56 -4.04
C LEU A 203 5.64 2.13 -4.63
N LEU A 204 4.93 1.91 -5.74
CA LEU A 204 4.82 0.62 -6.41
C LEU A 204 6.13 0.17 -7.08
N SER A 205 6.96 1.10 -7.53
CA SER A 205 8.19 0.80 -8.29
C SER A 205 9.39 0.48 -7.40
N ARG A 206 9.43 1.05 -6.19
CA ARG A 206 10.51 0.83 -5.22
C ARG A 206 10.26 -0.27 -4.21
N ASN A 207 9.07 -0.87 -4.19
CA ASN A 207 8.74 -1.91 -3.21
C ASN A 207 8.42 -3.25 -3.89
N ARG A 208 9.37 -4.21 -3.83
CA ARG A 208 9.15 -5.59 -4.34
C ARG A 208 8.02 -6.35 -3.65
N ARG A 209 7.60 -5.88 -2.46
CA ARG A 209 6.42 -6.41 -1.74
C ARG A 209 5.10 -6.04 -2.41
N LEU A 210 5.06 -4.96 -3.20
CA LEU A 210 3.85 -4.44 -3.84
C LEU A 210 3.73 -4.80 -5.31
N ALA A 211 4.85 -4.89 -6.03
CA ALA A 211 4.86 -5.17 -7.45
C ALA A 211 6.21 -5.68 -7.95
N LYS A 212 6.20 -6.31 -9.14
CA LYS A 212 7.42 -6.70 -9.85
C LYS A 212 8.22 -5.47 -10.25
N ALA A 213 9.54 -5.60 -10.36
CA ALA A 213 10.41 -4.52 -10.81
C ALA A 213 9.96 -3.96 -12.18
N PRO A 214 10.03 -2.65 -12.41
CA PRO A 214 9.78 -2.07 -13.73
C PRO A 214 10.72 -2.67 -14.79
N ASN A 215 10.16 -2.97 -15.96
CA ASN A 215 10.91 -3.42 -17.13
C ASN A 215 10.81 -2.36 -18.24
N LEU A 216 11.52 -2.60 -19.35
CA LEU A 216 11.54 -1.68 -20.49
C LEU A 216 10.15 -1.49 -21.12
N GLU A 217 9.32 -2.54 -21.15
CA GLU A 217 7.93 -2.46 -21.62
C GLU A 217 7.09 -1.47 -20.80
N LEU A 218 7.25 -1.45 -19.47
CA LEU A 218 6.52 -0.49 -18.63
C LEU A 218 7.00 0.95 -18.84
N VAL A 219 8.30 1.15 -19.06
CA VAL A 219 8.84 2.48 -19.41
C VAL A 219 8.30 2.92 -20.76
N LYS A 220 8.27 2.02 -21.74
CA LYS A 220 7.68 2.25 -23.07
C LYS A 220 6.21 2.64 -22.97
N PHE A 221 5.43 1.89 -22.19
CA PHE A 221 4.04 2.21 -21.92
C PHE A 221 3.88 3.62 -21.33
N ALA A 222 4.68 3.99 -20.33
CA ALA A 222 4.62 5.32 -19.72
C ALA A 222 4.96 6.47 -20.69
N VAL A 223 5.84 6.22 -21.66
CA VAL A 223 6.21 7.19 -22.70
C VAL A 223 5.12 7.31 -23.76
N ILE A 224 4.67 6.18 -24.32
CA ILE A 224 3.78 6.16 -25.49
C ILE A 224 2.32 6.41 -25.08
N GLU A 225 1.83 5.67 -24.09
CA GLU A 225 0.42 5.73 -23.64
C GLU A 225 0.24 6.65 -22.42
N GLY A 226 1.23 6.70 -21.52
CA GLY A 226 1.21 7.54 -20.31
C GLY A 226 1.47 9.04 -20.55
N GLY A 227 1.65 9.46 -21.81
CA GLY A 227 1.87 10.87 -22.17
C GLY A 227 3.27 11.41 -21.84
N CYS A 228 4.23 10.51 -21.58
CA CYS A 228 5.62 10.85 -21.28
C CYS A 228 5.77 11.89 -20.15
N ASP A 229 5.08 11.67 -19.03
CA ASP A 229 5.29 12.46 -17.82
C ASP A 229 6.74 12.27 -17.33
N ARG A 230 7.50 13.37 -17.28
CA ARG A 230 8.94 13.34 -16.99
C ARG A 230 9.22 12.74 -15.61
N SER A 231 8.41 13.05 -14.61
CA SER A 231 8.61 12.60 -13.22
C SER A 231 8.36 11.09 -13.11
N ILE A 232 7.28 10.62 -13.72
CA ILE A 232 6.92 9.20 -13.73
C ILE A 232 7.93 8.39 -14.53
N VAL A 233 8.27 8.83 -15.74
CA VAL A 233 9.23 8.12 -16.61
C VAL A 233 10.61 8.09 -15.96
N PHE A 234 11.07 9.20 -15.36
CA PHE A 234 12.34 9.26 -14.66
C PHE A 234 12.39 8.31 -13.46
N GLU A 235 11.33 8.27 -12.66
CA GLU A 235 11.22 7.35 -11.52
C GLU A 235 11.21 5.89 -11.98
N LEU A 236 10.46 5.55 -13.02
CA LEU A 236 10.45 4.20 -13.60
C LEU A 236 11.83 3.80 -14.14
N MET A 237 12.53 4.72 -14.80
CA MET A 237 13.89 4.49 -15.32
C MET A 237 14.88 4.23 -14.19
N THR A 238 14.85 5.09 -13.17
CA THR A 238 15.72 4.99 -11.99
C THR A 238 15.46 3.69 -11.23
N ALA A 239 14.19 3.38 -10.98
CA ALA A 239 13.79 2.16 -10.30
C ALA A 239 14.18 0.91 -11.12
N ALA A 240 13.93 0.88 -12.43
CA ALA A 240 14.33 -0.22 -13.29
C ALA A 240 15.86 -0.46 -13.24
N ARG A 241 16.65 0.62 -13.30
CA ARG A 241 18.11 0.55 -13.20
C ARG A 241 18.56 0.04 -11.84
N GLN A 242 17.96 0.52 -10.75
CA GLN A 242 18.21 0.07 -9.38
C GLN A 242 17.92 -1.42 -9.22
N TRP A 243 16.89 -1.94 -9.88
CA TRP A 243 16.55 -3.37 -9.90
C TRP A 243 17.35 -4.20 -10.90
N GLY A 244 18.34 -3.62 -11.59
CA GLY A 244 19.28 -4.35 -12.43
C GLY A 244 19.00 -4.33 -13.93
N LEU A 245 18.07 -3.51 -14.43
CA LEU A 245 17.89 -3.35 -15.89
C LEU A 245 19.11 -2.65 -16.50
N ARG A 246 19.92 -3.41 -17.24
CA ARG A 246 21.15 -2.91 -17.89
C ARG A 246 20.97 -2.54 -19.36
N ARG A 247 20.14 -3.28 -20.09
CA ARG A 247 19.93 -3.07 -21.53
C ARG A 247 18.80 -2.07 -21.77
N TRP A 248 19.16 -0.91 -22.32
CA TRP A 248 18.26 0.21 -22.61
C TRP A 248 18.15 0.45 -24.11
N VAL A 249 17.90 -0.60 -24.90
CA VAL A 249 17.81 -0.52 -26.36
C VAL A 249 16.44 -1.03 -26.78
N ASP A 250 15.64 -0.16 -27.40
CA ASP A 250 14.31 -0.48 -27.89
C ASP A 250 13.99 0.36 -29.13
N VAL A 251 13.57 -0.31 -30.21
CA VAL A 251 13.35 0.30 -31.52
C VAL A 251 12.13 1.23 -31.51
N GLU A 252 11.09 0.88 -30.76
CA GLU A 252 9.85 1.64 -30.71
C GLU A 252 10.02 2.95 -29.94
N LEU A 253 10.74 2.91 -28.82
CA LEU A 253 11.14 4.09 -28.05
C LEU A 253 12.00 5.05 -28.88
N ASP A 254 13.02 4.53 -29.59
CA ASP A 254 13.89 5.35 -30.43
C ASP A 254 13.10 5.98 -31.60
N ALA A 255 12.19 5.22 -32.23
CA ALA A 255 11.32 5.73 -33.27
C ALA A 255 10.34 6.80 -32.74
N TRP A 256 9.79 6.61 -31.53
CA TRP A 256 8.94 7.61 -30.88
C TRP A 256 9.71 8.91 -30.62
N VAL A 257 10.91 8.82 -30.06
CA VAL A 257 11.79 9.96 -29.80
C VAL A 257 12.09 10.73 -31.09
N ALA A 258 12.48 10.03 -32.17
CA ALA A 258 12.78 10.66 -33.44
C ALA A 258 11.56 11.42 -34.02
N ARG A 259 10.37 10.81 -33.98
CA ARG A 259 9.12 11.43 -34.45
C ARG A 259 8.74 12.67 -33.64
N GLU A 260 8.84 12.60 -32.32
CA GLU A 260 8.44 13.70 -31.44
C GLU A 260 9.46 14.85 -31.43
N ILE A 261 10.75 14.56 -31.63
CA ILE A 261 11.77 15.61 -31.86
C ILE A 261 11.47 16.38 -33.15
N ALA A 262 11.07 15.69 -34.23
CA ALA A 262 10.70 16.34 -35.49
C ALA A 262 9.49 17.28 -35.33
N LYS A 263 8.58 16.98 -34.40
CA LYS A 263 7.44 17.84 -34.04
C LYS A 263 7.81 18.98 -33.09
N GLY A 264 9.06 19.05 -32.61
CA GLY A 264 9.51 20.07 -31.67
C GLY A 264 9.12 19.82 -30.21
N ASN A 265 8.73 18.59 -29.83
CA ASN A 265 8.33 18.28 -28.46
C ASN A 265 9.56 18.27 -27.51
N PRO A 266 9.62 19.15 -26.48
CA PRO A 266 10.76 19.21 -25.57
C PRO A 266 10.91 17.93 -24.72
N LYS A 267 9.82 17.18 -24.47
CA LYS A 267 9.87 15.91 -23.72
C LYS A 267 10.69 14.85 -24.43
N ALA A 268 10.64 14.81 -25.76
CA ALA A 268 11.39 13.84 -26.55
C ALA A 268 12.90 14.12 -26.55
N ARG A 269 13.30 15.40 -26.55
CA ARG A 269 14.72 15.78 -26.39
C ARG A 269 15.26 15.39 -25.01
N TRP A 270 14.47 15.62 -23.98
CA TRP A 270 14.78 15.18 -22.62
C TRP A 270 14.91 13.65 -22.54
N LEU A 271 13.94 12.90 -23.09
CA LEU A 271 13.93 11.44 -23.05
C LEU A 271 15.15 10.85 -23.77
N ARG A 272 15.54 11.42 -24.92
CA ARG A 272 16.74 11.02 -25.66
C ARG A 272 17.99 11.09 -24.79
N LEU A 273 18.19 12.22 -24.12
CA LEU A 273 19.34 12.43 -23.22
C LEU A 273 19.36 11.39 -22.08
N LYS A 274 18.20 11.12 -21.46
CA LYS A 274 18.09 10.15 -20.35
C LYS A 274 18.38 8.72 -20.81
N LEU A 275 17.90 8.34 -22.01
CA LEU A 275 18.20 7.04 -22.59
C LEU A 275 19.69 6.90 -22.92
N GLU A 276 20.33 7.94 -23.44
CA GLU A 276 21.78 7.97 -23.68
C GLU A 276 22.55 7.75 -22.38
N GLU A 277 22.25 8.50 -21.31
CA GLU A 277 22.87 8.33 -19.98
C GLU A 277 22.79 6.87 -19.49
N LEU A 278 21.61 6.25 -19.61
CA LEU A 278 21.36 4.86 -19.21
C LEU A 278 22.11 3.84 -20.08
N ARG A 279 22.23 4.10 -21.39
CA ARG A 279 22.96 3.27 -22.36
C ARG A 279 24.46 3.30 -22.12
N PHE A 280 25.01 4.43 -21.70
CA PHE A 280 26.41 4.56 -21.27
C PHE A 280 26.70 3.90 -19.90
N GLY A 281 25.68 3.34 -19.26
CA GLY A 281 25.83 2.62 -18.00
C GLY A 281 25.69 3.51 -16.76
N ASN A 282 25.42 4.80 -16.92
CA ASN A 282 25.21 5.72 -15.82
C ASN A 282 23.78 5.61 -15.26
N TYR A 283 23.56 6.16 -14.07
CA TYR A 283 22.22 6.47 -13.59
C TYR A 283 21.73 7.75 -14.29
N PRO A 284 20.42 7.89 -14.55
CA PRO A 284 19.89 9.10 -15.15
C PRO A 284 20.03 10.26 -14.16
N ASP A 285 20.66 11.36 -14.58
CA ASP A 285 20.94 12.49 -13.69
C ASP A 285 19.72 13.43 -13.63
N PRO A 286 19.13 13.73 -12.47
CA PRO A 286 17.99 14.65 -12.40
C PRO A 286 18.32 16.09 -12.83
N LYS A 287 19.61 16.48 -12.86
CA LYS A 287 20.04 17.85 -13.18
C LYS A 287 20.29 18.09 -14.67
N THR A 288 20.43 17.03 -15.46
CA THR A 288 20.71 17.15 -16.89
C THR A 288 19.40 17.08 -17.69
N GLY A 289 19.25 17.95 -18.68
CA GLY A 289 18.10 17.99 -19.59
C GLY A 289 17.22 19.22 -19.45
N ASP A 290 16.34 19.40 -20.44
CA ASP A 290 15.40 20.53 -20.50
C ASP A 290 14.07 20.16 -19.84
N TYR A 291 13.82 20.76 -18.68
CA TYR A 291 12.61 20.61 -17.88
C TYR A 291 11.61 21.75 -18.08
N ALA A 292 11.76 22.58 -19.12
CA ALA A 292 10.79 23.63 -19.42
C ALA A 292 9.37 23.04 -19.56
N GLY A 293 8.40 23.71 -18.92
CA GLY A 293 6.97 23.41 -18.98
C GLY A 293 6.43 22.44 -17.91
N ASP A 294 7.13 21.35 -17.61
CA ASP A 294 6.75 20.37 -16.59
C ASP A 294 7.98 20.09 -15.71
N GLY A 295 7.94 20.56 -14.45
CA GLY A 295 9.02 20.33 -13.49
C GLY A 295 9.22 18.85 -13.18
N LEU A 296 10.43 18.48 -12.75
CA LEU A 296 10.74 17.11 -12.33
C LEU A 296 10.48 16.96 -10.83
N MET A 297 9.47 16.18 -10.46
CA MET A 297 9.30 15.72 -9.09
C MET A 297 10.31 14.59 -8.84
N VAL A 298 11.38 14.89 -8.10
CA VAL A 298 12.35 13.91 -7.64
C VAL A 298 12.23 13.78 -6.13
N LYS A 299 11.81 12.62 -5.66
CA LYS A 299 12.05 12.27 -4.26
C LYS A 299 13.52 11.98 -4.09
N ARG A 300 14.19 12.75 -3.23
CA ARG A 300 15.61 12.57 -2.91
C ARG A 300 15.83 11.12 -2.47
N THR A 301 16.43 10.36 -3.38
CA THR A 301 16.93 9.03 -3.08
C THR A 301 18.25 9.25 -2.37
N THR A 302 18.28 9.14 -1.05
CA THR A 302 19.55 9.25 -0.34
C THR A 302 20.45 8.10 -0.79
N GLN A 303 21.72 8.41 -1.10
CA GLN A 303 22.77 7.52 -1.64
C GLN A 303 22.97 6.19 -0.88
N VAL A 304 22.32 6.05 0.28
CA VAL A 304 22.29 4.87 1.15
C VAL A 304 21.40 3.75 0.59
N GLU A 305 20.48 4.03 -0.36
CA GLU A 305 19.63 3.02 -1.02
C GLU A 305 20.42 1.98 -1.82
N THR A 306 21.56 2.37 -2.39
CA THR A 306 22.41 1.53 -3.24
C THR A 306 23.12 0.39 -2.49
N ASN A 307 23.44 0.57 -1.20
CA ASN A 307 24.25 -0.41 -0.45
C ASN A 307 23.41 -1.57 0.13
N ALA A 308 22.09 -1.40 0.31
CA ALA A 308 21.24 -2.44 0.89
C ALA A 308 20.76 -3.50 -0.12
N ILE A 309 20.98 -3.28 -1.41
CA ILE A 309 20.65 -4.27 -2.46
C ILE A 309 21.79 -5.27 -2.65
N GLN A 310 22.99 -5.00 -2.10
CA GLN A 310 24.12 -5.93 -2.14
C GLN A 310 24.13 -6.94 -0.97
N GLU A 311 23.28 -6.77 0.04
CA GLU A 311 23.21 -7.66 1.23
C GLU A 311 21.92 -8.49 1.32
N LEU A 312 21.20 -8.65 0.21
CA LEU A 312 20.13 -9.66 0.02
C LEU A 312 20.38 -10.45 -1.26
#